data_AF-A0A7V4JHQ8-F1
#
_entry.id   AF-A0A7V4JHQ8-F1
#
_cell.length_a   1.000
_cell.length_b   1.000
_cell.length_c   1.000
_cell.angle_alpha   90.00
_cell.angle_beta   90.00
_cell.angle_gamma   90.00
#
_symmetry.space_group_name_H-M   'P 1'
#
loop_
_entity.id
_entity.type
_entity.pdbx_description
1 polymer ?
#
loop_
_entity_poly.entity_id
_entity_poly.type
_entity_poly.pdbx_seq_one_letter_code
_entity_poly.pdbx_strand_id
1 'polypeptide(L)'
;DVVAQLRAESPEELLAAASGDEELMERGLTWKPVADGYVLPDLPTRLWLQSRQAKVPLLIGSNADEGNTFLAGLTVSEEEFRRQMEGIFGSFVDEAYGLYPVKTAVDIVPAFSRMLTEVGFASTARFAAAMMSSSAPSYLYQFTRVPLGNPLGAFHGVEIPYVFGNAGLFTALGKIEQLDYDLSAAIMGYWTRFAATGDPNGGGAVEWPRYEVAGDRHLELGDVIRVGSGLYKEACDLADKVRRAGE
;
A
#
# COMPACT_ATOMS: atom_id res chain seq x y z
N ASP A 1 -19.85 -33.57 -8.56
CA ASP A 1 -18.80 -32.60 -8.88
C ASP A 1 -19.27 -31.25 -8.34
N VAL A 2 -18.58 -30.72 -7.33
CA VAL A 2 -18.94 -29.45 -6.68
C VAL A 2 -18.90 -28.29 -7.68
N VAL A 3 -17.95 -28.30 -8.62
CA VAL A 3 -17.83 -27.22 -9.61
C VAL A 3 -19.00 -27.27 -10.60
N ALA A 4 -19.44 -28.47 -10.99
CA ALA A 4 -20.63 -28.61 -11.83
C ALA A 4 -21.91 -28.10 -11.15
N GLN A 5 -22.03 -28.29 -9.82
CA GLN A 5 -23.14 -27.74 -9.04
C GLN A 5 -23.06 -26.21 -8.98
N LEU A 6 -21.90 -25.65 -8.66
CA LEU A 6 -21.70 -24.19 -8.63
C LEU A 6 -21.96 -23.53 -9.99
N ARG A 7 -21.65 -24.19 -11.11
CA ARG A 7 -21.96 -23.67 -12.46
C ARG A 7 -23.45 -23.72 -12.82
N ALA A 8 -24.24 -24.50 -12.09
CA ALA A 8 -25.68 -24.60 -12.31
C ALA A 8 -26.48 -23.54 -11.54
N GLU A 9 -25.88 -22.96 -10.49
CA GLU A 9 -26.46 -21.86 -9.71
C GLU A 9 -26.35 -20.52 -10.48
N SER A 10 -27.24 -19.57 -10.15
CA SER A 10 -27.17 -18.21 -10.69
C SER A 10 -26.03 -17.40 -10.05
N PRO A 11 -25.47 -16.38 -10.75
CA PRO A 11 -24.52 -15.45 -10.15
C PRO A 11 -25.04 -14.81 -8.86
N GLU A 12 -26.32 -14.50 -8.79
CA GLU A 12 -26.98 -13.89 -7.63
C GLU A 12 -26.95 -14.83 -6.42
N GLU A 13 -27.26 -16.12 -6.61
CA GLU A 13 -27.21 -17.13 -5.55
C GLU A 13 -25.77 -17.36 -5.06
N LEU A 14 -24.80 -17.38 -5.98
CA LEU A 14 -23.39 -17.52 -5.62
C LEU A 14 -22.88 -16.32 -4.81
N LEU A 15 -23.26 -15.10 -5.18
CA LEU A 15 -22.88 -13.88 -4.45
C LEU A 15 -23.54 -13.83 -3.07
N ALA A 16 -24.82 -14.20 -2.97
CA ALA A 16 -25.53 -14.27 -1.69
C ALA A 16 -24.93 -15.35 -0.77
N ALA A 17 -24.49 -16.48 -1.31
CA ALA A 17 -23.82 -17.52 -0.53
C ALA A 17 -22.38 -17.14 -0.11
N ALA A 18 -21.73 -16.25 -0.87
CA ALA A 18 -20.37 -15.79 -0.58
C ALA A 18 -20.28 -14.73 0.52
N SER A 19 -21.38 -14.03 0.84
CA SER A 19 -21.42 -13.05 1.93
C SER A 19 -21.40 -13.75 3.28
N GLY A 20 -20.40 -13.43 4.12
CA GLY A 20 -20.31 -13.88 5.51
C GLY A 20 -20.05 -12.70 6.44
N ASP A 21 -20.52 -12.80 7.67
CA ASP A 21 -20.65 -11.66 8.57
C ASP A 21 -19.49 -11.41 9.55
N GLU A 22 -18.45 -12.25 9.63
CA GLU A 22 -17.75 -12.33 10.93
C GLU A 22 -16.28 -11.90 11.08
N GLU A 23 -15.52 -11.50 10.05
CA GLU A 23 -14.11 -11.12 10.30
C GLU A 23 -13.61 -9.92 9.49
N LEU A 24 -12.96 -8.97 10.15
CA LEU A 24 -12.50 -7.69 9.57
C LEU A 24 -11.71 -7.84 8.26
N MET A 25 -10.85 -8.86 8.19
CA MET A 25 -10.01 -9.18 7.02
C MET A 25 -10.51 -10.42 6.24
N GLU A 26 -11.50 -11.15 6.75
CA GLU A 26 -12.04 -12.39 6.17
C GLU A 26 -13.59 -12.38 6.16
N ARG A 27 -14.20 -11.30 5.67
CA ARG A 27 -15.66 -11.21 5.53
C ARG A 27 -16.13 -12.14 4.42
N GLY A 28 -16.67 -13.31 4.79
CA GLY A 28 -17.19 -14.30 3.84
C GLY A 28 -16.10 -14.96 2.99
N LEU A 29 -16.47 -15.38 1.77
CA LEU A 29 -15.49 -15.96 0.84
C LEU A 29 -14.58 -14.86 0.29
N THR A 30 -13.31 -14.89 0.66
CA THR A 30 -12.29 -13.99 0.12
C THR A 30 -11.68 -14.54 -1.16
N TRP A 31 -11.77 -13.76 -2.24
CA TRP A 31 -11.17 -14.10 -3.53
C TRP A 31 -9.87 -13.33 -3.72
N LYS A 32 -8.75 -14.05 -3.69
CA LYS A 32 -7.40 -13.49 -3.86
C LYS A 32 -6.58 -14.34 -4.81
N PRO A 33 -5.54 -13.78 -5.46
CA PRO A 33 -4.57 -14.60 -6.18
C PRO A 33 -4.00 -15.69 -5.29
N VAL A 34 -3.88 -16.90 -5.83
CA VAL A 34 -3.27 -18.06 -5.16
C VAL A 34 -2.12 -18.60 -6.00
N ALA A 35 -1.13 -19.22 -5.35
CA ALA A 35 -0.08 -19.94 -6.04
C ALA A 35 -0.65 -21.23 -6.65
N ASP A 36 -1.23 -21.11 -7.85
CA ASP A 36 -1.94 -22.16 -8.57
C ASP A 36 -1.01 -23.11 -9.34
N GLY A 37 0.29 -22.81 -9.39
CA GLY A 37 1.26 -23.59 -10.17
C GLY A 37 1.18 -23.34 -11.68
N TYR A 38 0.33 -22.41 -12.13
CA TYR A 38 0.11 -22.09 -13.54
C TYR A 38 0.34 -20.61 -13.84
N VAL A 39 -0.55 -19.72 -13.34
CA VAL A 39 -0.35 -18.26 -13.45
C VAL A 39 0.70 -17.81 -12.45
N LEU A 40 0.61 -18.26 -11.20
CA LEU A 40 1.56 -18.00 -10.13
C LEU A 40 2.24 -19.33 -9.73
N PRO A 41 3.46 -19.59 -10.22
CA PRO A 41 4.13 -20.88 -9.98
C PRO A 41 4.54 -21.10 -8.51
N ASP A 42 4.63 -20.04 -7.70
CA ASP A 42 4.90 -20.07 -6.27
C ASP A 42 4.39 -18.74 -5.66
N LEU A 43 4.51 -18.60 -4.33
CA LEU A 43 4.19 -17.36 -3.62
C LEU A 43 5.02 -16.18 -4.16
N PRO A 44 4.39 -15.02 -4.49
CA PRO A 44 5.11 -13.85 -4.99
C PRO A 44 6.30 -13.44 -4.13
N THR A 45 6.16 -13.43 -2.80
CA THR A 45 7.24 -13.08 -1.87
C THR A 45 8.46 -13.98 -2.05
N ARG A 46 8.28 -15.30 -2.23
CA ARG A 46 9.39 -16.24 -2.47
C ARG A 46 10.06 -15.98 -3.82
N LEU A 47 9.27 -15.76 -4.86
CA LEU A 47 9.78 -15.46 -6.20
C LEU A 47 10.61 -14.17 -6.19
N TRP A 48 10.14 -13.12 -5.51
CA TRP A 48 10.85 -11.85 -5.40
C TRP A 48 12.12 -11.99 -4.56
N LEU A 49 12.09 -12.68 -3.42
CA LEU A 49 13.29 -12.96 -2.61
C LEU A 49 14.37 -13.73 -3.40
N GLN A 50 13.96 -14.59 -4.33
CA GLN A 50 14.85 -15.33 -5.23
C GLN A 50 15.24 -14.55 -6.50
N SER A 51 14.88 -13.27 -6.60
CA SER A 51 15.14 -12.44 -7.78
C SER A 51 14.51 -12.96 -9.09
N ARG A 52 13.39 -13.70 -9.01
CA ARG A 52 12.69 -14.30 -10.16
C ARG A 52 11.60 -13.41 -10.79
N GLN A 53 11.39 -12.21 -10.28
CA GLN A 53 10.56 -11.18 -10.89
C GLN A 53 11.17 -10.63 -12.19
N ALA A 54 10.35 -10.09 -13.09
CA ALA A 54 10.79 -9.43 -14.31
C ALA A 54 11.72 -8.24 -14.01
N LYS A 55 12.77 -8.05 -14.83
CA LYS A 55 13.82 -7.04 -14.62
C LYS A 55 13.53 -5.78 -15.42
N VAL A 56 12.52 -5.03 -14.99
CA VAL A 56 12.05 -3.81 -15.67
C VAL A 56 12.10 -2.63 -14.70
N PRO A 57 12.26 -1.38 -15.20
CA PRO A 57 12.16 -0.21 -14.35
C PRO A 57 10.87 -0.20 -13.54
N LEU A 58 10.93 0.24 -12.28
CA LEU A 58 9.80 0.24 -11.34
C LEU A 58 9.57 1.64 -10.75
N LEU A 59 8.35 2.14 -10.83
CA LEU A 59 7.86 3.29 -10.05
C LEU A 59 6.77 2.76 -9.13
N ILE A 60 6.93 2.94 -7.82
CA ILE A 60 6.04 2.37 -6.81
C ILE A 60 6.00 3.26 -5.57
N GLY A 61 4.93 3.16 -4.76
CA GLY A 61 4.81 3.94 -3.54
C GLY A 61 3.55 3.59 -2.76
N SER A 62 3.26 4.42 -1.77
CA SER A 62 2.06 4.35 -0.94
C SER A 62 1.59 5.75 -0.56
N ASN A 63 0.36 5.86 -0.08
CA ASN A 63 -0.13 7.08 0.55
C ASN A 63 0.23 7.08 2.05
N ALA A 64 0.16 8.25 2.71
CA ALA A 64 0.58 8.40 4.09
C ALA A 64 -0.43 7.85 5.12
N ASP A 65 -1.67 7.64 4.72
CA ASP A 65 -2.79 7.26 5.60
C ASP A 65 -3.64 6.10 5.02
N GLU A 66 -3.02 5.21 4.26
CA GLU A 66 -3.66 4.07 3.56
C GLU A 66 -4.67 3.30 4.44
N GLY A 67 -4.25 2.93 5.66
CA GLY A 67 -5.03 2.13 6.59
C GLY A 67 -6.33 2.78 7.05
N ASN A 68 -6.42 4.12 7.05
CA ASN A 68 -7.60 4.83 7.52
C ASN A 68 -8.85 4.47 6.71
N THR A 69 -8.72 4.24 5.40
CA THR A 69 -9.84 3.83 4.53
C THR A 69 -10.47 2.51 4.98
N PHE A 70 -9.66 1.57 5.44
CA PHE A 70 -10.10 0.22 5.76
C PHE A 70 -10.73 0.10 7.15
N LEU A 71 -10.38 1.00 8.07
CA LEU A 71 -10.82 0.96 9.46
C LEU A 71 -11.84 2.05 9.82
N ALA A 72 -12.06 3.03 8.94
CA ALA A 72 -12.99 4.11 9.19
C ALA A 72 -14.40 3.60 9.54
N GLY A 73 -14.90 4.02 10.70
CA GLY A 73 -16.24 3.64 11.17
C GLY A 73 -16.37 2.23 11.73
N LEU A 74 -15.28 1.45 11.78
CA LEU A 74 -15.28 0.11 12.35
C LEU A 74 -14.95 0.13 13.84
N THR A 75 -15.49 -0.85 14.56
CA THR A 75 -15.10 -1.17 15.92
C THR A 75 -14.33 -2.48 15.89
N VAL A 76 -13.09 -2.46 16.37
CA VAL A 76 -12.23 -3.64 16.45
C VAL A 76 -12.09 -4.01 17.92
N SER A 77 -12.41 -5.26 18.26
CA SER A 77 -12.21 -5.75 19.62
C SER A 77 -10.71 -5.95 19.90
N GLU A 78 -10.33 -5.93 21.17
CA GLU A 78 -8.95 -6.23 21.57
C GLU A 78 -8.53 -7.65 21.15
N GLU A 79 -9.46 -8.60 21.21
CA GLU A 79 -9.24 -9.96 20.73
C GLU A 79 -8.95 -10.02 19.25
N GLU A 80 -9.73 -9.29 18.44
CA GLU A 80 -9.52 -9.23 16.99
C GLU A 80 -8.18 -8.57 16.65
N PHE A 81 -7.88 -7.44 17.28
CA PHE A 81 -6.61 -6.76 17.09
C PHE A 81 -5.43 -7.67 17.43
N ARG A 82 -5.45 -8.34 18.58
CA ARG A 82 -4.40 -9.27 18.98
C ARG A 82 -4.25 -10.41 17.98
N ARG A 83 -5.36 -11.03 17.57
CA ARG A 83 -5.36 -12.12 16.59
C ARG A 83 -4.74 -11.69 15.25
N GLN A 84 -5.09 -10.51 14.76
CA GLN A 84 -4.52 -9.97 13.52
C GLN A 84 -3.02 -9.66 13.67
N MET A 85 -2.61 -9.07 14.79
CA MET A 85 -1.19 -8.81 15.08
C MET A 85 -0.38 -10.12 15.16
N GLU A 86 -0.88 -11.13 15.87
CA GLU A 86 -0.25 -12.46 15.95
C GLU A 86 -0.16 -13.14 14.59
N GLY A 87 -1.23 -13.06 13.77
CA GLY A 87 -1.26 -13.63 12.43
C GLY A 87 -0.32 -12.96 11.44
N ILE A 88 -0.12 -11.64 11.56
CA ILE A 88 0.74 -10.85 10.66
C ILE A 88 2.21 -10.95 11.05
N PHE A 89 2.52 -10.90 12.35
CA PHE A 89 3.90 -10.78 12.82
C PHE A 89 4.47 -12.09 13.36
N GLY A 90 3.66 -13.11 13.62
CA GLY A 90 4.12 -14.41 14.08
C GLY A 90 5.02 -14.30 15.31
N SER A 91 6.25 -14.81 15.20
CA SER A 91 7.25 -14.77 16.27
C SER A 91 7.76 -13.37 16.61
N PHE A 92 7.48 -12.36 15.78
CA PHE A 92 7.89 -10.98 15.95
C PHE A 92 6.81 -10.08 16.57
N VAL A 93 5.70 -10.65 17.04
CA VAL A 93 4.54 -9.87 17.54
C VAL A 93 4.89 -8.94 18.72
N ASP A 94 5.83 -9.33 19.59
CA ASP A 94 6.27 -8.48 20.71
C ASP A 94 6.98 -7.21 20.24
N GLU A 95 7.80 -7.29 19.18
CA GLU A 95 8.40 -6.11 18.54
C GLU A 95 7.30 -5.22 17.93
N ALA A 96 6.28 -5.84 17.32
CA ALA A 96 5.15 -5.14 16.72
C ALA A 96 4.30 -4.38 17.75
N TYR A 97 4.05 -4.97 18.93
CA TYR A 97 3.37 -4.26 20.03
C TYR A 97 4.17 -3.08 20.56
N GLY A 98 5.51 -3.12 20.47
CA GLY A 98 6.36 -1.97 20.75
C GLY A 98 6.14 -0.81 19.76
N LEU A 99 5.92 -1.12 18.48
CA LEU A 99 5.66 -0.12 17.43
C LEU A 99 4.23 0.41 17.43
N TYR A 100 3.25 -0.43 17.81
CA TYR A 100 1.81 -0.12 17.77
C TYR A 100 1.17 -0.30 19.15
N PRO A 101 1.54 0.52 20.15
CA PRO A 101 1.06 0.37 21.51
C PRO A 101 -0.43 0.71 21.63
N VAL A 102 -1.19 -0.18 22.26
CA VAL A 102 -2.60 0.02 22.64
C VAL A 102 -2.70 0.05 24.16
N LYS A 103 -3.22 1.15 24.74
CA LYS A 103 -3.43 1.26 26.20
C LYS A 103 -4.89 1.03 26.57
N THR A 104 -5.79 1.43 25.69
CA THR A 104 -7.24 1.39 25.86
C THR A 104 -7.92 1.04 24.55
N ALA A 105 -9.19 0.66 24.60
CA ALA A 105 -9.95 0.29 23.40
C ALA A 105 -10.00 1.40 22.33
N VAL A 106 -9.91 2.67 22.71
CA VAL A 106 -9.92 3.79 21.75
C VAL A 106 -8.62 3.89 20.94
N ASP A 107 -7.54 3.27 21.41
CA ASP A 107 -6.23 3.29 20.73
C ASP A 107 -6.15 2.20 19.63
N ILE A 108 -7.02 1.18 19.67
CA ILE A 108 -6.94 0.00 18.79
C ILE A 108 -7.03 0.40 17.32
N VAL A 109 -8.08 1.12 16.95
CA VAL A 109 -8.30 1.49 15.53
C VAL A 109 -7.17 2.37 15.00
N PRO A 110 -6.74 3.46 15.68
CA PRO A 110 -5.58 4.22 15.24
C PRO A 110 -4.29 3.40 15.11
N ALA A 111 -4.00 2.52 16.09
CA ALA A 111 -2.81 1.67 16.05
C ALA A 111 -2.86 0.70 14.86
N PHE A 112 -4.03 0.09 14.61
CA PHE A 112 -4.22 -0.85 13.53
C PHE A 112 -4.19 -0.16 12.15
N SER A 113 -4.83 1.01 12.00
CA SER A 113 -4.73 1.82 10.78
C SER A 113 -3.28 2.15 10.46
N ARG A 114 -2.51 2.60 11.47
CA ARG A 114 -1.08 2.90 11.29
C ARG A 114 -0.30 1.66 10.89
N MET A 115 -0.54 0.52 11.53
CA MET A 115 0.11 -0.75 11.18
C MET A 115 -0.18 -1.14 9.73
N LEU A 116 -1.43 -1.03 9.28
CA LEU A 116 -1.78 -1.35 7.89
C LEU A 116 -1.13 -0.39 6.90
N THR A 117 -1.09 0.91 7.19
CA THR A 117 -0.36 1.89 6.37
C THR A 117 1.10 1.49 6.22
N GLU A 118 1.78 1.26 7.34
CA GLU A 118 3.23 1.05 7.34
C GLU A 118 3.62 -0.34 6.83
N VAL A 119 2.92 -1.39 7.27
CA VAL A 119 3.26 -2.79 6.97
C VAL A 119 2.51 -3.30 5.73
N GLY A 120 1.22 -3.01 5.61
CA GLY A 120 0.40 -3.47 4.48
C GLY A 120 0.74 -2.79 3.15
N PHE A 121 1.08 -1.50 3.18
CA PHE A 121 1.31 -0.70 1.97
C PHE A 121 2.75 -0.19 1.85
N ALA A 122 3.22 0.63 2.78
CA ALA A 122 4.51 1.29 2.60
C ALA A 122 5.68 0.28 2.58
N SER A 123 5.67 -0.72 3.46
CA SER A 123 6.74 -1.72 3.51
C SER A 123 6.72 -2.66 2.31
N THR A 124 5.55 -2.94 1.72
CA THR A 124 5.46 -3.78 0.51
C THR A 124 6.01 -3.03 -0.70
N ALA A 125 5.70 -1.72 -0.83
CA ALA A 125 6.29 -0.85 -1.83
C ALA A 125 7.82 -0.71 -1.67
N ARG A 126 8.29 -0.48 -0.44
CA ARG A 126 9.73 -0.39 -0.14
C ARG A 126 10.46 -1.71 -0.42
N PHE A 127 9.89 -2.85 -0.04
CA PHE A 127 10.45 -4.17 -0.35
C PHE A 127 10.60 -4.37 -1.86
N ALA A 128 9.56 -4.07 -2.65
CA ALA A 128 9.62 -4.20 -4.10
C ALA A 128 10.66 -3.26 -4.73
N ALA A 129 10.74 -2.00 -4.27
CA ALA A 129 11.77 -1.06 -4.71
C ALA A 129 13.19 -1.57 -4.37
N ALA A 130 13.40 -2.06 -3.15
CA ALA A 130 14.69 -2.62 -2.71
C ALA A 130 15.10 -3.83 -3.56
N MET A 131 14.21 -4.80 -3.74
CA MET A 131 14.49 -5.99 -4.55
C MET A 131 14.77 -5.63 -6.01
N MET A 132 14.03 -4.67 -6.58
CA MET A 132 14.23 -4.25 -7.97
C MET A 132 15.54 -3.47 -8.15
N SER A 133 15.93 -2.63 -7.18
CA SER A 133 17.08 -1.72 -7.27
C SER A 133 18.39 -2.41 -7.67
N SER A 134 18.55 -3.68 -7.29
CA SER A 134 19.69 -4.54 -7.62
C SER A 134 19.79 -4.94 -9.09
N SER A 135 18.71 -4.77 -9.87
CA SER A 135 18.57 -5.36 -11.21
C SER A 135 17.91 -4.45 -12.25
N ALA A 136 17.18 -3.43 -11.84
CA ALA A 136 16.65 -2.37 -12.70
C ALA A 136 16.52 -1.05 -11.90
N PRO A 137 16.37 0.10 -12.57
CA PRO A 137 16.01 1.35 -11.90
C PRO A 137 14.68 1.20 -11.14
N SER A 138 14.63 1.66 -9.90
CA SER A 138 13.41 1.68 -9.11
C SER A 138 13.27 3.02 -8.41
N TYR A 139 12.06 3.55 -8.31
CA TYR A 139 11.73 4.86 -7.76
C TYR A 139 10.59 4.70 -6.76
N LEU A 140 10.84 5.08 -5.50
CA LEU A 140 9.87 4.97 -4.42
C LEU A 140 9.23 6.35 -4.15
N TYR A 141 7.91 6.43 -4.02
CA TYR A 141 7.23 7.63 -3.53
C TYR A 141 6.42 7.40 -2.25
N GLN A 142 6.12 8.50 -1.58
CA GLN A 142 5.05 8.59 -0.59
C GLN A 142 4.14 9.76 -0.97
N PHE A 143 2.83 9.54 -1.10
CA PHE A 143 1.86 10.61 -1.32
C PHE A 143 1.32 11.13 0.02
N THR A 144 1.42 12.43 0.26
CA THR A 144 1.11 13.06 1.57
C THR A 144 0.10 14.20 1.48
N ARG A 145 -0.37 14.57 0.28
CA ARG A 145 -1.35 15.65 0.11
C ARG A 145 -2.73 15.22 0.62
N VAL A 146 -3.40 16.10 1.36
CA VAL A 146 -4.76 15.88 1.90
C VAL A 146 -5.75 16.84 1.24
N PRO A 147 -6.42 16.43 0.13
CA PRO A 147 -7.41 17.30 -0.51
C PRO A 147 -8.57 17.60 0.43
N LEU A 148 -9.02 18.87 0.44
CA LEU A 148 -10.19 19.34 1.19
C LEU A 148 -10.11 19.13 2.71
N GLY A 149 -8.91 18.88 3.27
CA GLY A 149 -8.77 18.55 4.68
C GLY A 149 -9.52 17.28 5.09
N ASN A 150 -9.57 16.28 4.19
CA ASN A 150 -10.27 15.03 4.43
C ASN A 150 -9.83 14.39 5.78
N PRO A 151 -10.77 14.00 6.66
CA PRO A 151 -10.43 13.45 7.97
C PRO A 151 -9.71 12.09 7.92
N LEU A 152 -9.74 11.40 6.76
CA LEU A 152 -8.96 10.18 6.55
C LEU A 152 -7.49 10.45 6.18
N GLY A 153 -7.10 11.72 5.98
CA GLY A 153 -5.75 12.10 5.59
C GLY A 153 -5.46 11.81 4.11
N ALA A 154 -4.21 11.45 3.80
CA ALA A 154 -3.79 10.96 2.49
C ALA A 154 -4.16 9.47 2.37
N PHE A 155 -5.46 9.22 2.29
CA PHE A 155 -6.05 7.88 2.40
C PHE A 155 -5.88 7.02 1.14
N HIS A 156 -6.27 5.75 1.21
CA HIS A 156 -6.09 4.79 0.12
C HIS A 156 -6.77 5.24 -1.20
N GLY A 157 -5.98 5.33 -2.27
CA GLY A 157 -6.45 5.70 -3.63
C GLY A 157 -6.68 7.19 -3.88
N VAL A 158 -6.42 8.07 -2.89
CA VAL A 158 -6.64 9.52 -3.04
C VAL A 158 -5.70 10.19 -4.05
N GLU A 159 -4.57 9.55 -4.36
CA GLU A 159 -3.58 10.02 -5.33
C GLU A 159 -4.00 9.73 -6.78
N ILE A 160 -4.91 8.78 -7.01
CA ILE A 160 -5.35 8.35 -8.34
C ILE A 160 -5.85 9.55 -9.17
N PRO A 161 -6.76 10.42 -8.68
CA PRO A 161 -7.14 11.62 -9.42
C PRO A 161 -5.96 12.52 -9.80
N TYR A 162 -4.92 12.63 -8.97
CA TYR A 162 -3.73 13.42 -9.30
C TYR A 162 -2.91 12.79 -10.43
N VAL A 163 -2.73 11.46 -10.40
CA VAL A 163 -2.03 10.70 -11.44
C VAL A 163 -2.69 10.85 -12.81
N PHE A 164 -4.03 10.88 -12.84
CA PHE A 164 -4.80 10.93 -14.09
C PHE A 164 -5.19 12.35 -14.55
N GLY A 165 -4.72 13.41 -13.88
CA GLY A 165 -5.09 14.79 -14.23
C GLY A 165 -6.55 15.15 -13.89
N ASN A 166 -7.16 14.36 -13.01
CA ASN A 166 -8.56 14.44 -12.62
C ASN A 166 -8.73 14.97 -11.18
N ALA A 167 -7.74 15.66 -10.61
CA ALA A 167 -7.85 16.29 -9.29
C ALA A 167 -9.08 17.23 -9.19
N GLY A 168 -9.53 17.78 -10.33
CA GLY A 168 -10.79 18.52 -10.44
C GLY A 168 -12.05 17.76 -9.99
N LEU A 169 -12.05 16.43 -9.93
CA LEU A 169 -13.18 15.63 -9.42
C LEU A 169 -13.55 15.99 -7.96
N PHE A 170 -12.57 16.43 -7.16
CA PHE A 170 -12.81 16.88 -5.79
C PHE A 170 -13.62 18.18 -5.72
N THR A 171 -13.74 18.96 -6.81
CA THR A 171 -14.57 20.19 -6.83
C THR A 171 -16.04 19.94 -6.49
N ALA A 172 -16.55 18.73 -6.75
CA ALA A 172 -17.90 18.33 -6.38
C ALA A 172 -18.11 18.23 -4.85
N LEU A 173 -17.02 18.08 -4.09
CA LEU A 173 -17.03 17.92 -2.63
C LEU A 173 -16.62 19.19 -1.89
N GLY A 174 -15.98 20.13 -2.57
CA GLY A 174 -15.55 21.39 -1.97
C GLY A 174 -14.58 22.18 -2.85
N LYS A 175 -14.12 23.32 -2.35
CA LYS A 175 -13.14 24.14 -3.05
C LYS A 175 -11.75 23.52 -2.90
N ILE A 176 -11.21 22.95 -3.97
CA ILE A 176 -9.81 22.52 -4.05
C ILE A 176 -8.85 23.69 -4.29
N GLU A 177 -7.60 23.48 -3.90
CA GLU A 177 -6.56 24.50 -3.97
C GLU A 177 -5.86 24.48 -5.33
N GLN A 178 -5.27 25.62 -5.74
CA GLN A 178 -4.43 25.65 -6.95
C GLN A 178 -3.27 24.65 -6.84
N LEU A 179 -2.76 24.48 -5.63
CA LEU A 179 -1.75 23.48 -5.28
C LEU A 179 -2.13 22.06 -5.73
N ASP A 180 -3.41 21.68 -5.68
CA ASP A 180 -3.84 20.35 -6.09
C ASP A 180 -3.68 20.13 -7.60
N TYR A 181 -3.97 21.16 -8.39
CA TYR A 181 -3.76 21.13 -9.84
C TYR A 181 -2.28 21.13 -10.19
N ASP A 182 -1.48 21.94 -9.50
CA ASP A 182 -0.04 22.05 -9.74
C ASP A 182 0.67 20.74 -9.37
N LEU A 183 0.30 20.13 -8.24
CA LEU A 183 0.77 18.80 -7.83
C LEU A 183 0.37 17.72 -8.84
N SER A 184 -0.89 17.72 -9.29
CA SER A 184 -1.36 16.77 -10.32
C SER A 184 -0.57 16.92 -11.63
N ALA A 185 -0.29 18.14 -12.07
CA ALA A 185 0.54 18.40 -13.25
C ALA A 185 1.97 17.86 -13.09
N ALA A 186 2.57 18.05 -11.90
CA ALA A 186 3.90 17.52 -11.60
C ALA A 186 3.92 15.98 -11.61
N ILE A 187 2.94 15.34 -10.94
CA ILE A 187 2.78 13.88 -10.88
C ILE A 187 2.61 13.30 -12.29
N MET A 188 1.70 13.85 -13.11
CA MET A 188 1.55 13.45 -14.51
C MET A 188 2.87 13.56 -15.28
N GLY A 189 3.64 14.62 -15.04
CA GLY A 189 4.96 14.78 -15.61
C GLY A 189 5.92 13.63 -15.26
N TYR A 190 6.02 13.25 -13.98
CA TYR A 190 6.85 12.12 -13.55
C TYR A 190 6.39 10.80 -14.18
N TRP A 191 5.09 10.51 -14.14
CA TRP A 191 4.53 9.24 -14.65
C TRP A 191 4.72 9.11 -16.17
N THR A 192 4.46 10.18 -16.93
CA THR A 192 4.61 10.16 -18.40
C THR A 192 6.06 10.03 -18.84
N ARG A 193 7.00 10.70 -18.16
CA ARG A 193 8.44 10.53 -18.43
C ARG A 193 8.90 9.12 -18.11
N PHE A 194 8.51 8.60 -16.94
CA PHE A 194 8.80 7.21 -16.56
C PHE A 194 8.24 6.21 -17.57
N ALA A 195 7.01 6.37 -18.03
CA ALA A 195 6.41 5.52 -19.06
C ALA A 195 7.17 5.59 -20.40
N ALA A 196 7.69 6.77 -20.77
CA ALA A 196 8.41 6.98 -22.02
C ALA A 196 9.85 6.44 -22.01
N THR A 197 10.56 6.55 -20.89
CA THR A 197 12.03 6.31 -20.84
C THR A 197 12.50 5.40 -19.71
N GLY A 198 11.63 5.06 -18.76
CA GLY A 198 12.00 4.40 -17.51
C GLY A 198 12.63 5.32 -16.46
N ASP A 199 12.76 6.62 -16.73
CA ASP A 199 13.28 7.64 -15.81
C ASP A 199 12.23 8.75 -15.59
N PRO A 200 11.76 8.98 -14.36
CA PRO A 200 10.75 10.01 -14.08
C PRO A 200 11.32 11.44 -14.12
N ASN A 201 12.64 11.64 -14.22
CA ASN A 201 13.29 12.93 -14.06
C ASN A 201 13.28 13.83 -15.31
N GLY A 202 13.51 15.13 -15.11
CA GLY A 202 13.61 16.15 -16.16
C GLY A 202 12.58 17.28 -16.04
N GLY A 203 12.58 18.20 -17.02
CA GLY A 203 11.58 19.28 -17.09
C GLY A 203 11.63 20.31 -15.97
N GLY A 204 12.76 20.43 -15.25
CA GLY A 204 12.91 21.31 -14.09
C GLY A 204 12.19 20.81 -12.83
N ALA A 205 11.65 19.59 -12.84
CA ALA A 205 11.03 18.97 -11.68
C ALA A 205 12.08 18.64 -10.60
N VAL A 206 11.63 18.54 -9.35
CA VAL A 206 12.47 18.04 -8.25
C VAL A 206 12.99 16.66 -8.60
N GLU A 207 14.27 16.42 -8.36
CA GLU A 207 14.88 15.13 -8.68
C GLU A 207 14.26 14.01 -7.84
N TRP A 208 13.75 12.99 -8.51
CA TRP A 208 13.33 11.74 -7.92
C TRP A 208 14.52 10.79 -7.89
N PRO A 209 15.12 10.54 -6.71
CA PRO A 209 16.28 9.69 -6.61
C PRO A 209 15.91 8.26 -6.99
N ARG A 210 16.80 7.60 -7.73
CA ARG A 210 16.76 6.14 -7.83
C ARG A 210 16.88 5.55 -6.42
N TYR A 211 16.04 4.59 -6.12
CA TYR A 211 16.05 3.87 -4.86
C TYR A 211 17.33 3.04 -4.75
N GLU A 212 17.99 3.20 -3.61
CA GLU A 212 19.17 2.44 -3.21
C GLU A 212 18.98 2.05 -1.74
N VAL A 213 19.24 0.78 -1.40
CA VAL A 213 19.05 0.28 -0.03
C VAL A 213 19.82 1.10 1.00
N ALA A 214 21.04 1.55 0.67
CA ALA A 214 21.88 2.32 1.58
C ALA A 214 21.31 3.72 1.88
N GLY A 215 20.68 4.36 0.90
CA GLY A 215 20.11 5.70 1.04
C GLY A 215 18.64 5.73 1.47
N ASP A 216 17.90 4.65 1.18
CA ASP A 216 16.48 4.47 1.49
C ASP A 216 15.62 5.69 1.12
N ARG A 217 15.96 6.32 -0.02
CA ARG A 217 15.37 7.59 -0.46
C ARG A 217 14.07 7.37 -1.22
N HIS A 218 13.13 8.28 -1.01
CA HIS A 218 11.86 8.35 -1.74
C HIS A 218 11.55 9.79 -2.12
N LEU A 219 10.62 9.97 -3.05
CA LEU A 219 10.03 11.27 -3.33
C LEU A 219 8.71 11.42 -2.58
N GLU A 220 8.62 12.45 -1.74
CA GLU A 220 7.36 12.85 -1.12
C GLU A 220 6.56 13.71 -2.13
N LEU A 221 5.32 13.29 -2.40
CA LEU A 221 4.37 13.96 -3.28
C LEU A 221 3.27 14.57 -2.40
N GLY A 222 3.51 15.80 -1.95
CA GLY A 222 2.64 16.50 -1.01
C GLY A 222 2.50 17.98 -1.30
N ASP A 223 2.20 18.76 -0.27
CA ASP A 223 2.14 20.23 -0.35
C ASP A 223 3.46 20.83 -0.87
N VAL A 224 4.58 20.14 -0.61
CA VAL A 224 5.88 20.40 -1.21
C VAL A 224 6.44 19.08 -1.72
N ILE A 225 6.83 19.03 -2.98
CA ILE A 225 7.56 17.88 -3.53
C ILE A 225 9.00 17.94 -3.03
N ARG A 226 9.44 16.91 -2.32
CA ARG A 226 10.77 16.86 -1.71
C ARG A 226 11.30 15.44 -1.59
N VAL A 227 12.62 15.31 -1.49
CA VAL A 227 13.27 14.03 -1.23
C VAL A 227 13.22 13.73 0.27
N GLY A 228 12.69 12.56 0.60
CA GLY A 228 12.73 11.98 1.94
C GLY A 228 13.65 10.76 1.99
N SER A 229 13.87 10.24 3.19
CA SER A 229 14.63 9.00 3.42
C SER A 229 14.09 8.23 4.62
N GLY A 230 14.17 6.91 4.61
CA GLY A 230 13.77 6.08 5.75
C GLY A 230 12.26 5.98 5.91
N LEU A 231 11.52 5.76 4.82
CA LEU A 231 10.06 5.66 4.83
C LEU A 231 9.59 4.57 5.80
N TYR A 232 9.03 4.99 6.94
CA TYR A 232 8.61 4.12 8.06
C TYR A 232 9.64 3.04 8.42
N LYS A 233 10.92 3.42 8.49
CA LYS A 233 12.05 2.48 8.52
C LYS A 233 11.89 1.33 9.53
N GLU A 234 11.53 1.61 10.78
CA GLU A 234 11.42 0.59 11.83
C GLU A 234 10.34 -0.46 11.51
N ALA A 235 9.15 -0.01 11.11
CA ALA A 235 8.06 -0.90 10.71
C ALA A 235 8.38 -1.69 9.44
N CYS A 236 8.99 -1.04 8.45
CA CYS A 236 9.40 -1.69 7.22
C CYS A 236 10.50 -2.74 7.45
N ASP A 237 11.47 -2.44 8.31
CA ASP A 237 12.53 -3.38 8.67
C ASP A 237 11.97 -4.57 9.46
N LEU A 238 10.97 -4.36 10.33
CA LEU A 238 10.23 -5.44 11.00
C LEU A 238 9.47 -6.32 10.00
N ALA A 239 8.74 -5.71 9.06
CA ALA A 239 8.03 -6.45 8.01
C ALA A 239 8.98 -7.29 7.14
N ASP A 240 10.18 -6.79 6.86
CA ASP A 240 11.20 -7.54 6.14
C ASP A 240 11.76 -8.74 6.93
N LYS A 241 11.84 -8.66 8.27
CA LYS A 241 12.17 -9.82 9.10
C LYS A 241 11.11 -10.92 8.96
N VAL A 242 9.82 -10.56 9.09
CA VAL A 242 8.68 -11.48 8.94
C VAL A 242 8.73 -12.16 7.56
N ARG A 243 8.84 -11.38 6.47
CA ARG A 243 8.93 -11.92 5.10
C ARG A 243 10.05 -12.95 4.91
N ARG A 244 11.20 -12.73 5.56
CA ARG A 244 12.37 -13.60 5.44
C ARG A 244 12.28 -14.84 6.32
N ALA A 245 11.55 -14.78 7.42
CA ALA A 245 11.24 -15.94 8.25
C ALA A 245 10.27 -16.90 7.53
N GLY A 246 9.47 -16.38 6.60
CA GLY A 246 8.45 -17.17 5.89
C GLY A 246 7.24 -17.49 6.76
N GLU A 247 7.03 -16.64 7.77
CA GLU A 247 5.85 -16.61 8.65
C GLU A 247 4.70 -15.85 7.98
#